data_AF-A0A7S4BMB5-F1
#
_entry.id   AF-A0A7S4BMB5-F1
#
_cell.length_a   1.000
_cell.length_b   1.000
_cell.length_c   1.000
_cell.angle_alpha   90.00
_cell.angle_beta   90.00
_cell.angle_gamma   90.00
#
_symmetry.space_group_name_H-M   'P 1'
#
loop_
_entity.id
_entity.type
_entity.pdbx_description
1 polymer ?
#
loop_
_entity_poly.entity_id
_entity_poly.type
_entity_poly.pdbx_seq_one_letter_code
_entity_poly.pdbx_strand_id
1 'polypeptide(L)'
;MASELSREDILQQLCQLRDGEAKTWNLQRAPSTIPGAGDGVLLKGSCDSHTVLAVYSGVTFQQDDKMLPLVLNGNSYVLARRDGVIIDGRPHGLSLQLFETAFRRDLARTHRANAYPGLTVEDVLSREQALGNMVNHPPAGAAPNVVVVPLDLWEGEAGELSESEILDCSVSFQPPTAGAPCKQTAVLVSRTALCDEELLLDYKLRP
;
A
#
# COMPACT_ATOMS: atom_id res chain seq x y z
N MET A 1 13.95 24.22 5.66
CA MET A 1 12.92 23.29 6.16
C MET A 1 12.23 22.75 4.92
N ALA A 2 12.43 21.47 4.59
CA ALA A 2 11.68 20.86 3.49
C ALA A 2 10.20 20.86 3.90
N SER A 3 9.31 21.40 3.06
CA SER A 3 7.87 21.38 3.32
C SER A 3 7.41 19.93 3.39
N GLU A 4 6.68 19.57 4.45
CA GLU A 4 5.99 18.28 4.51
C GLU A 4 5.04 18.16 3.31
N LEU A 5 5.02 16.98 2.68
CA LEU A 5 4.11 16.66 1.58
C LEU A 5 2.67 16.73 2.11
N SER A 6 1.82 17.57 1.50
CA SER A 6 0.42 17.68 1.93
C SER A 6 -0.39 16.48 1.47
N ARG A 7 -1.58 16.30 2.06
CA ARG A 7 -2.51 15.25 1.62
C ARG A 7 -2.97 15.52 0.18
N GLU A 8 -3.19 16.77 -0.17
CA GLU A 8 -3.57 17.20 -1.52
C GLU A 8 -2.50 16.83 -2.54
N ASP A 9 -1.20 17.00 -2.20
CA ASP A 9 -0.09 16.59 -3.07
C ASP A 9 -0.08 15.06 -3.28
N ILE A 10 -0.35 14.27 -2.23
CA ILE A 10 -0.44 12.81 -2.32
C ILE A 10 -1.58 12.40 -3.26
N LEU A 11 -2.76 13.00 -3.10
CA LEU A 11 -3.90 12.73 -3.96
C LEU A 11 -3.61 13.09 -5.41
N GLN A 12 -2.95 14.23 -5.64
CA GLN A 12 -2.55 14.63 -6.98
C GLN A 12 -1.59 13.62 -7.61
N GLN A 13 -0.54 13.20 -6.90
CA GLN A 13 0.40 12.20 -7.42
C GLN A 13 -0.27 10.85 -7.69
N LEU A 14 -1.23 10.42 -6.86
CA LEU A 14 -1.99 9.20 -7.11
C LEU A 14 -2.87 9.32 -8.36
N CYS A 15 -3.49 10.48 -8.62
CA CYS A 15 -4.19 10.74 -9.88
C CYS A 15 -3.24 10.64 -11.08
N GLN A 16 -2.05 11.23 -11.00
CA GLN A 16 -1.05 11.14 -12.07
C GLN A 16 -0.64 9.69 -12.37
N LEU A 17 -0.42 8.89 -11.31
CA LEU A 17 -0.12 7.46 -11.47
C LEU A 17 -1.29 6.68 -12.06
N ARG A 18 -2.53 6.95 -11.64
CA ARG A 18 -3.75 6.36 -12.21
C ARG A 18 -3.88 6.70 -13.70
N ASP A 19 -3.62 7.95 -14.06
CA ASP A 19 -3.79 8.47 -15.42
C ASP A 19 -2.64 8.04 -16.36
N GLY A 20 -1.66 7.30 -15.83
CA GLY A 20 -0.53 6.78 -16.59
C GLY A 20 0.43 7.87 -17.02
N GLU A 21 0.55 8.96 -16.26
CA GLU A 21 1.53 10.00 -16.55
C GLU A 21 2.95 9.41 -16.61
N ALA A 22 3.74 9.91 -17.56
CA ALA A 22 5.09 9.41 -17.78
C ALA A 22 5.95 9.64 -16.53
N LYS A 23 6.60 8.57 -16.08
CA LYS A 23 7.51 8.58 -14.94
C LYS A 23 8.89 8.09 -15.34
N THR A 24 9.90 8.58 -14.64
CA THR A 24 11.32 8.24 -14.84
C THR A 24 11.76 7.05 -14.00
N TRP A 25 10.82 6.36 -13.35
CA TRP A 25 11.10 5.26 -12.44
C TRP A 25 10.02 4.19 -12.47
N ASN A 26 10.37 2.96 -12.08
CA ASN A 26 9.43 1.88 -11.83
C ASN A 26 9.87 1.06 -10.61
N LEU A 27 8.93 0.39 -9.95
CA LEU A 27 9.26 -0.52 -8.85
C LEU A 27 9.30 -1.95 -9.34
N GLN A 28 10.22 -2.72 -8.78
CA GLN A 28 10.37 -4.15 -9.07
C GLN A 28 10.61 -4.92 -7.79
N ARG A 29 9.92 -6.04 -7.65
CA ARG A 29 10.32 -7.06 -6.67
C ARG A 29 11.57 -7.76 -7.18
N ALA A 30 12.61 -7.81 -6.36
CA ALA A 30 13.85 -8.53 -6.67
C ALA A 30 14.52 -9.01 -5.37
N PRO A 31 15.53 -9.90 -5.44
CA PRO A 31 16.30 -10.28 -4.24
C PRO A 31 16.80 -9.04 -3.50
N SER A 32 16.58 -9.00 -2.19
CA SER A 32 17.00 -7.89 -1.34
C SER A 32 18.52 -7.79 -1.28
N THR A 33 19.03 -6.57 -1.15
CA THR A 33 20.43 -6.29 -0.85
C THR A 33 20.78 -6.61 0.61
N ILE A 34 19.77 -6.85 1.46
CA ILE A 34 19.93 -7.20 2.87
C ILE A 34 20.09 -8.72 3.01
N PRO A 35 21.20 -9.21 3.59
CA PRO A 35 21.41 -10.64 3.79
C PRO A 35 20.29 -11.30 4.58
N GLY A 36 19.66 -12.32 3.99
CA GLY A 36 18.61 -13.11 4.64
C GLY A 36 17.22 -12.48 4.67
N ALA A 37 17.02 -11.28 4.10
CA ALA A 37 15.70 -10.64 4.04
C ALA A 37 14.78 -11.24 2.96
N GLY A 38 15.31 -12.08 2.06
CA GLY A 38 14.55 -12.64 0.95
C GLY A 38 14.47 -11.63 -0.20
N ASP A 39 13.25 -11.30 -0.63
CA ASP A 39 13.02 -10.28 -1.65
C ASP A 39 12.81 -8.91 -1.02
N GLY A 40 13.10 -7.86 -1.78
CA GLY A 40 12.77 -6.48 -1.47
C GLY A 40 12.16 -5.77 -2.68
N VAL A 41 11.99 -4.45 -2.55
CA VAL A 41 11.45 -3.60 -3.62
C VAL A 41 12.55 -2.67 -4.08
N LEU A 42 12.93 -2.78 -5.33
CA LEU A 42 13.94 -1.93 -5.95
C LEU A 42 13.24 -0.87 -6.81
N LEU A 43 13.65 0.38 -6.62
CA LEU A 43 13.38 1.43 -7.57
C LEU A 43 14.39 1.34 -8.71
N LYS A 44 13.91 1.35 -9.95
CA LYS A 44 14.73 1.47 -11.17
C LYS A 44 14.46 2.81 -11.81
N GLY A 45 15.50 3.55 -12.19
CA GLY A 45 15.41 4.95 -12.59
C GLY A 45 15.53 5.89 -11.40
N SER A 46 14.91 7.07 -11.49
CA SER A 46 15.03 8.11 -10.46
C SER A 46 13.72 8.81 -10.12
N CYS A 47 13.57 9.21 -8.85
CA CYS A 47 12.47 10.04 -8.38
C CYS A 47 12.97 11.11 -7.40
N ASP A 48 12.19 12.19 -7.26
CA ASP A 48 12.48 13.25 -6.29
C ASP A 48 12.08 12.83 -4.87
N SER A 49 12.54 13.60 -3.87
CA SER A 49 12.00 13.53 -2.51
C SER A 49 10.51 13.84 -2.49
N HIS A 50 9.77 13.17 -1.61
CA HIS A 50 8.32 13.31 -1.47
C HIS A 50 7.50 12.78 -2.67
N THR A 51 8.03 11.76 -3.35
CA THR A 51 7.33 11.01 -4.40
C THR A 51 6.50 9.88 -3.77
N VAL A 52 5.23 9.75 -4.14
CA VAL A 52 4.38 8.60 -3.83
C VAL A 52 4.78 7.44 -4.72
N LEU A 53 5.25 6.35 -4.11
CA LEU A 53 5.85 5.22 -4.81
C LEU A 53 4.92 4.01 -4.89
N ALA A 54 4.27 3.67 -3.77
CA ALA A 54 3.44 2.49 -3.65
C ALA A 54 2.35 2.68 -2.60
N VAL A 55 1.35 1.80 -2.65
CA VAL A 55 0.32 1.61 -1.62
C VAL A 55 0.75 0.44 -0.74
N TYR A 56 0.54 0.55 0.56
CA TYR A 56 0.70 -0.57 1.47
C TYR A 56 -0.46 -1.55 1.25
N SER A 57 -0.22 -2.54 0.38
CA SER A 57 -1.23 -3.53 0.02
C SER A 57 -1.70 -4.34 1.22
N GLY A 58 -2.98 -4.69 1.23
CA GLY A 58 -3.52 -5.57 2.25
C GLY A 58 -5.00 -5.35 2.55
N VAL A 59 -5.43 -6.00 3.62
CA VAL A 59 -6.76 -5.88 4.19
C VAL A 59 -6.72 -4.91 5.36
N THR A 60 -7.64 -3.95 5.39
CA THR A 60 -7.76 -3.01 6.52
C THR A 60 -8.83 -3.42 7.51
N PHE A 61 -8.48 -3.36 8.78
CA PHE A 61 -9.30 -3.74 9.92
C PHE A 61 -9.45 -2.57 10.89
N GLN A 62 -10.64 -2.48 11.49
CA GLN A 62 -10.86 -1.69 12.69
C GLN A 62 -10.44 -2.48 13.93
N GLN A 63 -10.19 -1.80 15.05
CA GLN A 63 -9.71 -2.47 16.28
C GLN A 63 -10.71 -3.48 16.88
N ASP A 64 -12.00 -3.31 16.59
CA ASP A 64 -13.09 -4.17 17.06
C ASP A 64 -13.43 -5.31 16.10
N ASP A 65 -12.72 -5.44 14.98
CA ASP A 65 -12.93 -6.53 14.03
C ASP A 65 -12.56 -7.88 14.63
N LYS A 66 -13.55 -8.78 14.69
CA LYS A 66 -13.41 -10.11 15.32
C LYS A 66 -12.39 -11.03 14.63
N MET A 67 -12.07 -10.76 13.37
CA MET A 67 -11.06 -11.52 12.62
C MET A 67 -9.63 -11.07 12.90
N LEU A 68 -9.45 -9.86 13.45
CA LEU A 68 -8.13 -9.25 13.67
C LEU A 68 -7.19 -10.15 14.50
N PRO A 69 -7.60 -10.78 15.62
CA PRO A 69 -6.70 -11.64 16.40
C PRO A 69 -6.15 -12.84 15.61
N LEU A 70 -6.86 -13.33 14.60
CA LEU A 70 -6.46 -14.48 13.80
C LEU A 70 -5.37 -14.13 12.78
N VAL A 71 -5.28 -12.88 12.35
CA VAL A 71 -4.30 -12.44 11.36
C VAL A 71 -3.05 -11.81 11.97
N LEU A 72 -3.11 -11.34 13.22
CA LEU A 72 -1.98 -10.66 13.87
C LEU A 72 -0.83 -11.59 14.28
N ASN A 73 -1.12 -12.84 14.64
CA ASN A 73 -0.10 -13.73 15.20
C ASN A 73 1.00 -14.02 14.18
N GLY A 74 2.26 -13.76 14.56
CA GLY A 74 3.45 -13.96 13.73
C GLY A 74 3.40 -13.18 12.42
N ASN A 75 2.68 -12.06 12.36
CA ASN A 75 2.50 -11.30 11.13
C ASN A 75 3.43 -10.11 11.04
N SER A 76 4.53 -10.30 10.33
CA SER A 76 5.53 -9.27 10.03
C SER A 76 5.06 -8.25 8.97
N TYR A 77 3.89 -8.47 8.34
CA TYR A 77 3.29 -7.56 7.35
C TYR A 77 2.19 -6.66 7.93
N VAL A 78 2.10 -6.57 9.26
CA VAL A 78 1.12 -5.72 9.92
C VAL A 78 1.63 -4.30 10.00
N LEU A 79 0.85 -3.36 9.46
CA LEU A 79 1.01 -1.93 9.68
C LEU A 79 -0.11 -1.45 10.62
N ALA A 80 0.27 -0.93 11.78
CA ALA A 80 -0.67 -0.27 12.70
C ALA A 80 -0.62 1.26 12.52
N ARG A 81 -1.74 1.87 12.12
CA ARG A 81 -1.89 3.32 12.05
C ARG A 81 -2.18 3.91 13.44
N ARG A 82 -1.88 5.19 13.62
CA ARG A 82 -2.07 5.90 14.91
C ARG A 82 -3.55 6.05 15.29
N ASP A 83 -4.43 6.10 14.30
CA ASP A 83 -5.89 6.20 14.47
C ASP A 83 -6.56 4.85 14.78
N GLY A 84 -5.78 3.77 14.88
CA GLY A 84 -6.27 2.44 15.24
C GLY A 84 -6.58 1.53 14.06
N VAL A 85 -6.55 2.04 12.82
CA VAL A 85 -6.66 1.16 11.64
C VAL A 85 -5.46 0.24 11.55
N ILE A 86 -5.70 -1.05 11.33
CA ILE A 86 -4.66 -2.06 11.12
C ILE A 86 -4.71 -2.50 9.66
N ILE A 87 -3.55 -2.59 9.00
CA ILE A 87 -3.42 -3.12 7.64
C ILE A 87 -2.65 -4.44 7.71
N ASP A 88 -3.27 -5.52 7.24
CA ASP A 88 -2.65 -6.83 7.07
C ASP A 88 -2.21 -7.00 5.60
N GLY A 89 -0.91 -6.82 5.35
CA GLY A 89 -0.32 -7.01 4.04
C GLY A 89 0.24 -8.40 3.79
N ARG A 90 -0.06 -9.42 4.60
CA ARG A 90 0.56 -10.74 4.40
C ARG A 90 0.03 -11.38 3.11
N PRO A 91 0.90 -11.72 2.14
CA PRO A 91 0.48 -12.13 0.79
C PRO A 91 0.12 -13.63 0.68
N HIS A 92 -0.10 -14.32 1.80
CA HIS A 92 -0.33 -15.77 1.80
C HIS A 92 -1.20 -16.23 2.98
N GLY A 93 -1.70 -17.46 2.90
CA GLY A 93 -2.50 -18.08 3.96
C GLY A 93 -3.84 -17.38 4.18
N LEU A 94 -4.28 -17.32 5.44
CA LEU A 94 -5.58 -16.72 5.80
C LEU A 94 -5.70 -15.25 5.36
N SER A 95 -4.62 -14.47 5.48
CA SER A 95 -4.58 -13.07 5.08
C SER A 95 -4.90 -12.88 3.59
N LEU A 96 -4.32 -13.70 2.72
CA LEU A 96 -4.63 -13.70 1.29
C LEU A 96 -6.08 -14.11 1.00
N GLN A 97 -6.61 -15.10 1.72
CA GLN A 97 -8.02 -15.52 1.56
C GLN A 97 -9.01 -14.40 1.94
N LEU A 98 -8.70 -13.65 3.01
CA LEU A 98 -9.49 -12.49 3.41
C LEU A 98 -9.39 -11.37 2.38
N PHE A 99 -8.19 -11.11 1.84
CA PHE A 99 -7.99 -10.17 0.74
C PHE A 99 -8.84 -10.55 -0.48
N GLU A 100 -8.75 -11.78 -0.96
CA GLU A 100 -9.54 -12.27 -2.10
C GLU A 100 -11.04 -12.08 -1.89
N THR A 101 -11.53 -12.37 -0.69
CA THR A 101 -12.95 -12.25 -0.36
C THR A 101 -13.40 -10.79 -0.36
N ALA A 102 -12.64 -9.91 0.30
CA ALA A 102 -12.94 -8.48 0.34
C ALA A 102 -12.80 -7.83 -1.05
N PHE A 103 -11.79 -8.21 -1.82
CA PHE A 103 -11.56 -7.73 -3.18
C PHE A 103 -12.71 -8.11 -4.13
N ARG A 104 -13.15 -9.38 -4.13
CA ARG A 104 -14.31 -9.82 -4.95
C ARG A 104 -15.59 -9.08 -4.56
N ARG A 105 -15.80 -8.83 -3.26
CA ARG A 105 -16.93 -8.05 -2.77
C ARG A 105 -16.87 -6.60 -3.29
N ASP A 106 -15.71 -5.96 -3.22
CA ASP A 106 -15.54 -4.57 -3.66
C ASP A 106 -15.68 -4.43 -5.19
N LEU A 107 -15.20 -5.40 -5.98
CA LEU A 107 -15.45 -5.47 -7.43
C LEU A 107 -16.94 -5.61 -7.77
N ALA A 108 -17.68 -6.41 -6.99
CA ALA A 108 -19.13 -6.57 -7.18
C ALA A 108 -19.88 -5.27 -6.81
N ARG A 109 -19.49 -4.62 -5.71
CA ARG A 109 -20.10 -3.36 -5.23
C ARG A 109 -19.91 -2.22 -6.22
N THR A 110 -18.73 -2.10 -6.82
CA THR A 110 -18.40 -1.02 -7.75
C THR A 110 -18.85 -1.31 -9.19
N HIS A 111 -19.52 -2.44 -9.44
CA HIS A 111 -19.89 -2.92 -10.78
C HIS A 111 -18.70 -3.07 -11.76
N ARG A 112 -17.45 -3.00 -11.26
CA ARG A 112 -16.23 -3.16 -12.05
C ARG A 112 -15.94 -4.62 -12.43
N ALA A 113 -16.63 -5.58 -11.82
CA ALA A 113 -16.51 -7.00 -12.17
C ALA A 113 -16.77 -7.28 -13.67
N ASN A 114 -17.65 -6.50 -14.32
CA ASN A 114 -17.94 -6.64 -15.74
C ASN A 114 -16.89 -5.97 -16.64
N ALA A 115 -16.20 -4.94 -16.14
CA ALA A 115 -15.19 -4.22 -16.88
C ALA A 115 -13.88 -5.03 -17.02
N TYR A 116 -13.60 -5.92 -16.07
CA TYR A 116 -12.38 -6.72 -16.03
C TYR A 116 -12.70 -8.21 -15.81
N PRO A 117 -13.33 -8.89 -16.79
CA PRO A 117 -13.63 -10.30 -16.67
C PRO A 117 -12.31 -11.09 -16.58
N GLY A 118 -12.10 -11.77 -15.45
CA GLY A 118 -10.92 -12.60 -15.22
C GLY A 118 -9.76 -11.92 -14.50
N LEU A 119 -9.91 -10.67 -14.02
CA LEU A 119 -8.92 -10.04 -13.15
C LEU A 119 -8.67 -10.90 -11.91
N THR A 120 -7.44 -11.35 -11.73
CA THR A 120 -7.05 -12.17 -10.57
C THR A 120 -6.43 -11.31 -9.47
N VAL A 121 -6.40 -11.85 -8.25
CA VAL A 121 -5.66 -11.21 -7.14
C VAL A 121 -4.16 -11.15 -7.42
N GLU A 122 -3.62 -12.13 -8.14
CA GLU A 122 -2.22 -12.12 -8.57
C GLU A 122 -1.93 -10.95 -9.52
N ASP A 123 -2.83 -10.67 -10.48
CA ASP A 123 -2.71 -9.51 -11.37
C ASP A 123 -2.71 -8.19 -10.61
N VAL A 124 -3.47 -8.09 -9.52
CA VAL A 124 -3.52 -6.88 -8.68
C VAL A 124 -2.27 -6.75 -7.82
N LEU A 125 -1.87 -7.83 -7.13
CA LEU A 125 -0.74 -7.80 -6.18
C LEU A 125 0.64 -7.83 -6.87
N SER A 126 0.70 -8.14 -8.16
CA SER A 126 1.93 -8.05 -8.96
C SER A 126 2.20 -6.65 -9.54
N ARG A 127 1.22 -5.73 -9.45
CA ARG A 127 1.40 -4.32 -9.87
C ARG A 127 2.47 -3.66 -9.02
N GLU A 128 3.25 -2.79 -9.65
CA GLU A 128 4.33 -2.06 -8.96
C GLU A 128 3.80 -1.21 -7.79
N GLN A 129 2.59 -0.66 -7.89
CA GLN A 129 1.96 0.13 -6.84
C GLN A 129 1.53 -0.74 -5.65
N ALA A 130 1.37 -2.05 -5.85
CA ALA A 130 0.97 -3.00 -4.82
C ALA A 130 2.15 -3.57 -4.02
N LEU A 131 3.37 -3.06 -4.21
CA LEU A 131 4.57 -3.59 -3.56
C LEU A 131 4.86 -3.00 -2.18
N GLY A 132 4.02 -2.11 -1.65
CA GLY A 132 4.35 -1.38 -0.40
C GLY A 132 4.54 -2.27 0.84
N ASN A 133 3.83 -3.39 0.91
CA ASN A 133 3.97 -4.40 1.96
C ASN A 133 5.25 -5.25 1.84
N MET A 134 5.95 -5.20 0.70
CA MET A 134 7.18 -5.96 0.44
C MET A 134 8.46 -5.14 0.74
N VAL A 135 8.32 -3.88 1.15
CA VAL A 135 9.46 -3.01 1.45
C VAL A 135 10.09 -3.44 2.78
N ASN A 136 11.40 -3.72 2.76
CA ASN A 136 12.14 -4.26 3.90
C ASN A 136 12.50 -3.20 4.95
N HIS A 137 12.80 -3.68 6.16
CA HIS A 137 13.44 -2.88 7.19
C HIS A 137 14.91 -2.63 6.84
N PRO A 138 15.47 -1.41 7.02
CA PRO A 138 16.90 -1.18 6.85
C PRO A 138 17.74 -2.07 7.79
N PRO A 139 18.96 -2.47 7.37
CA PRO A 139 19.90 -3.12 8.28
C PRO A 139 20.35 -2.16 9.39
N ALA A 140 20.89 -2.71 10.47
CA ALA A 140 21.36 -1.91 11.60
C ALA A 140 22.35 -0.80 11.14
N GLY A 141 22.04 0.44 11.49
CA GLY A 141 22.84 1.62 11.14
C GLY A 141 22.53 2.24 9.77
N ALA A 142 21.71 1.61 8.93
CA ALA A 142 21.23 2.23 7.70
C ALA A 142 19.96 3.06 7.95
N ALA A 143 19.80 4.16 7.21
CA ALA A 143 18.61 4.98 7.28
C ALA A 143 17.51 4.45 6.35
N PRO A 144 16.23 4.51 6.73
CA PRO A 144 15.14 4.25 5.80
C PRO A 144 15.05 5.41 4.80
N ASN A 145 14.75 5.08 3.54
CA ASN A 145 14.62 6.04 2.44
C ASN A 145 13.16 6.24 2.01
N VAL A 146 12.21 5.50 2.59
CA VAL A 146 10.77 5.73 2.46
C VAL A 146 10.10 5.88 3.83
N VAL A 147 8.93 6.53 3.83
CA VAL A 147 8.05 6.67 4.99
C VAL A 147 6.63 6.25 4.62
N VAL A 148 5.91 5.69 5.58
CA VAL A 148 4.48 5.41 5.44
C VAL A 148 3.67 6.63 5.83
N VAL A 149 2.79 7.07 4.93
CA VAL A 149 1.81 8.14 5.16
C VAL A 149 0.40 7.54 5.13
N PRO A 150 -0.37 7.62 6.24
CA PRO A 150 -1.77 7.20 6.23
C PRO A 150 -2.58 7.99 5.20
N LEU A 151 -3.46 7.31 4.49
CA LEU A 151 -4.35 7.90 3.51
C LEU A 151 -5.78 7.42 3.74
N ASP A 152 -6.67 8.37 3.94
CA ASP A 152 -8.11 8.13 3.97
C ASP A 152 -8.74 8.79 2.74
N LEU A 153 -9.58 8.04 2.05
CA LEU A 153 -10.37 8.51 0.92
C LEU A 153 -11.83 8.48 1.30
N TRP A 154 -12.50 9.58 1.01
CA TRP A 154 -13.92 9.75 1.24
C TRP A 154 -14.71 9.56 -0.05
N GLU A 155 -15.97 9.17 0.07
CA GLU A 155 -16.86 9.06 -1.09
C GLU A 155 -17.01 10.44 -1.78
N GLY A 156 -16.90 10.46 -3.11
CA GLY A 156 -16.96 11.69 -3.91
C GLY A 156 -15.67 12.54 -3.88
N GLU A 157 -14.66 12.15 -3.11
CA GLU A 157 -13.39 12.84 -3.06
C GLU A 157 -12.40 12.32 -4.12
N ALA A 158 -11.51 13.20 -4.58
CA ALA A 158 -10.37 12.87 -5.45
C ALA A 158 -10.73 12.17 -6.78
N GLY A 159 -11.92 12.42 -7.31
CA GLY A 159 -12.29 12.06 -8.69
C GLY A 159 -12.17 10.56 -8.96
N GLU A 160 -12.86 9.74 -8.17
CA GLU A 160 -12.96 8.28 -8.35
C GLU A 160 -11.67 7.51 -8.01
N LEU A 161 -10.68 8.11 -7.35
CA LEU A 161 -9.50 7.36 -6.85
C LEU A 161 -9.90 6.15 -6.01
N SER A 162 -10.97 6.26 -5.20
CA SER A 162 -11.50 5.15 -4.41
C SER A 162 -11.95 3.95 -5.25
N GLU A 163 -12.18 4.14 -6.54
CA GLU A 163 -12.55 3.10 -7.50
C GLU A 163 -11.45 2.84 -8.54
N SER A 164 -10.27 3.43 -8.36
CA SER A 164 -9.16 3.28 -9.29
C SER A 164 -8.36 1.99 -9.08
N GLU A 165 -7.81 1.48 -10.17
CA GLU A 165 -6.98 0.27 -10.19
C GLU A 165 -5.75 0.33 -9.28
N ILE A 166 -5.18 1.52 -9.09
CA ILE A 166 -4.02 1.73 -8.22
C ILE A 166 -4.32 1.41 -6.75
N LEU A 167 -5.59 1.50 -6.32
CA LEU A 167 -6.02 1.21 -4.95
C LEU A 167 -6.77 -0.11 -4.78
N ASP A 168 -6.82 -0.94 -5.82
CA ASP A 168 -7.41 -2.29 -5.76
C ASP A 168 -6.62 -3.22 -4.82
N CYS A 169 -5.35 -2.91 -4.58
CA CYS A 169 -4.48 -3.62 -3.64
C CYS A 169 -4.77 -3.29 -2.16
N SER A 170 -5.70 -2.39 -1.86
CA SER A 170 -6.12 -2.04 -0.50
C SER A 170 -7.63 -2.18 -0.34
N VAL A 171 -8.05 -3.16 0.46
CA VAL A 171 -9.46 -3.51 0.65
C VAL A 171 -9.82 -3.50 2.12
N SER A 172 -11.05 -3.10 2.46
CA SER A 172 -11.50 -3.12 3.85
C SER A 172 -12.06 -4.49 4.22
N PHE A 173 -11.75 -5.01 5.41
CA PHE A 173 -12.33 -6.27 5.86
C PHE A 173 -13.84 -6.16 5.97
N GLN A 174 -14.33 -5.16 6.71
CA GLN A 174 -15.74 -4.77 6.70
C GLN A 174 -15.99 -3.70 5.63
N PRO A 175 -17.18 -3.69 5.01
CA PRO A 175 -17.60 -2.56 4.21
C PRO A 175 -17.57 -1.27 5.05
N PRO A 176 -17.10 -0.14 4.48
CA PRO A 176 -17.17 1.15 5.15
C PRO A 176 -18.61 1.50 5.52
N THR A 177 -18.79 2.15 6.68
CA THR A 177 -20.09 2.69 7.09
C THR A 177 -20.32 4.04 6.42
N ALA A 178 -21.60 4.42 6.24
CA ALA A 178 -21.94 5.72 5.68
C ALA A 178 -21.35 6.85 6.53
N GLY A 179 -20.65 7.79 5.89
CA GLY A 179 -19.95 8.89 6.58
C GLY A 179 -18.59 8.51 7.19
N ALA A 180 -18.08 7.30 6.96
CA ALA A 180 -16.68 6.95 7.18
C ALA A 180 -15.89 7.00 5.86
N PRO A 181 -14.54 7.05 5.89
CA PRO A 181 -13.74 6.92 4.67
C PRO A 181 -14.07 5.63 3.92
N CYS A 182 -14.28 5.70 2.61
CA CYS A 182 -14.57 4.55 1.77
C CYS A 182 -13.33 3.66 1.54
N LYS A 183 -12.12 4.23 1.68
CA LYS A 183 -10.87 3.49 1.82
C LYS A 183 -10.02 4.12 2.89
N GLN A 184 -9.49 3.28 3.77
CA GLN A 184 -8.44 3.64 4.72
C GLN A 184 -7.23 2.79 4.36
N THR A 185 -6.11 3.42 4.01
CA THR A 185 -4.89 2.75 3.57
C THR A 185 -3.67 3.53 4.03
N ALA A 186 -2.50 3.18 3.51
CA ALA A 186 -1.30 4.00 3.65
C ALA A 186 -0.48 3.92 2.36
N VAL A 187 0.26 4.98 2.05
CA VAL A 187 1.16 5.05 0.90
C VAL A 187 2.61 5.17 1.37
N LEU A 188 3.54 4.71 0.54
CA LEU A 188 4.96 4.85 0.74
C LEU A 188 5.45 6.07 -0.04
N VAL A 189 6.12 6.97 0.67
CA VAL A 189 6.62 8.23 0.14
C VAL A 189 8.14 8.28 0.30
N SER A 190 8.86 8.67 -0.76
CA SER A 190 10.31 8.84 -0.69
C SER A 190 10.70 9.97 0.29
N ARG A 191 11.70 9.71 1.13
CA ARG A 191 12.22 10.71 2.10
C ARG A 191 13.28 11.62 1.48
N THR A 192 13.95 11.13 0.44
CA THR A 192 15.01 11.81 -0.31
C THR A 192 14.78 11.53 -1.80
N ALA A 193 15.52 12.22 -2.66
CA ALA A 193 15.64 11.74 -4.04
C ALA A 193 16.27 10.34 -4.03
N LEU A 194 15.77 9.45 -4.88
CA LEU A 194 16.21 8.05 -4.98
C LEU A 194 16.67 7.74 -6.40
N CYS A 195 17.66 6.87 -6.53
CA CYS A 195 18.16 6.43 -7.84
C CYS A 195 18.67 4.98 -7.79
N ASP A 196 18.05 4.09 -8.55
CA ASP A 196 18.46 2.68 -8.71
C ASP A 196 18.79 1.94 -7.39
N GLU A 197 17.95 2.13 -6.35
CA GLU A 197 18.19 1.62 -5.00
C GLU A 197 17.00 0.82 -4.42
N GLU A 198 17.27 0.00 -3.41
CA GLU A 198 16.24 -0.71 -2.66
C GLU A 198 15.49 0.25 -1.74
N LEU A 199 14.15 0.15 -1.71
CA LEU A 199 13.31 0.87 -0.77
C LEU A 199 13.43 0.22 0.62
N LEU A 200 13.60 1.06 1.63
CA LEU A 200 13.79 0.67 3.02
C LEU A 200 12.86 1.48 3.93
N LEU A 201 12.02 0.77 4.68
CA LEU A 201 11.02 1.31 5.59
C LEU A 201 11.38 0.98 7.03
N ASP A 202 11.43 1.98 7.91
CA ASP A 202 11.54 1.71 9.34
C ASP A 202 10.21 1.14 9.89
N TYR A 203 10.26 -0.13 10.31
CA TYR A 203 9.12 -0.87 10.85
C TYR A 203 8.77 -0.42 12.26
N LYS A 204 9.60 0.43 12.89
CA LYS A 204 9.44 0.90 14.27
C LYS A 204 9.27 -0.24 15.26
N LEU A 205 9.93 -1.36 14.99
CA LEU A 205 10.01 -2.48 15.92
C LEU A 205 10.68 -1.93 17.18
N ARG A 206 9.94 -1.91 18.30
CA ARG A 206 10.55 -1.61 19.60
C ARG A 206 11.52 -2.75 19.91
N PRO A 207 12.80 -2.46 20.21
CA PRO A 207 13.76 -3.48 20.63
C PRO A 207 13.33 -4.15 21.93
#